data_AF-A0AAW1M190-F1
#
_entry.id   AF-A0AAW1M190-F1
#
_cell.length_a   1.000
_cell.length_b   1.000
_cell.length_c   1.000
_cell.angle_alpha   90.00
_cell.angle_beta   90.00
_cell.angle_gamma   90.00
#
_symmetry.space_group_name_H-M   'P 1'
#
loop_
_entity.id
_entity.type
_entity.pdbx_description
1 polymer ?
#
loop_
_entity_poly.entity_id
_entity_poly.type
_entity_poly.pdbx_seq_one_letter_code
_entity_poly.pdbx_strand_id
1 'polypeptide(L)'
;MQLNQHIEQINATKSISLLKTMLELAGIWPTKQINSVLFLKLLVCWTLLPGAIVCMLIELCNVGDDMNKLIEVLVSLLQFIIVTVKVSSVTLKKQCFLSLLKQLHYITGNHKTQNEIPIKRAITICNKLVKFFGMLTISVVVFYTLFPIIDKKSLPIPFSYELGKYYYLMHLVECLMLITAGLTGNSIDALYVTLATFAAAEIEILNSKLLICTFQLNEVTINSKLHCRTFNELVKRNLLQCITLHTSIIRSQSQ
;
A
#
# COMPACT_ATOMS: atom_id res chain seq x y z
N MET A 1 -10.67 -27.92 -14.17
CA MET A 1 -9.46 -27.09 -14.44
C MET A 1 -9.73 -25.58 -14.38
N GLN A 2 -10.92 -25.09 -14.77
CA GLN A 2 -11.32 -23.66 -14.63
C GLN A 2 -11.53 -23.19 -13.17
N LEU A 3 -11.81 -24.10 -12.23
CA LEU A 3 -12.06 -23.76 -10.82
C LEU A 3 -10.80 -23.25 -10.09
N ASN A 4 -9.63 -23.86 -10.36
CA ASN A 4 -8.35 -23.42 -9.77
C ASN A 4 -7.86 -22.09 -10.38
N GLN A 5 -8.21 -21.80 -11.63
CA GLN A 5 -7.91 -20.52 -12.29
C GLN A 5 -8.64 -19.34 -11.63
N HIS A 6 -9.87 -19.57 -11.17
CA HIS A 6 -10.61 -18.57 -10.41
C HIS A 6 -9.99 -18.34 -9.03
N ILE A 7 -9.60 -19.41 -8.32
CA ILE A 7 -9.10 -19.34 -6.93
C ILE A 7 -7.79 -18.53 -6.82
N GLU A 8 -6.91 -18.57 -7.81
CA GLU A 8 -5.62 -17.86 -7.75
C GLU A 8 -5.69 -16.39 -8.19
N GLN A 9 -6.50 -16.07 -9.20
CA GLN A 9 -6.84 -14.68 -9.53
C GLN A 9 -7.59 -14.00 -8.37
N ILE A 10 -8.37 -14.77 -7.60
CA ILE A 10 -9.00 -14.34 -6.36
C ILE A 10 -7.96 -14.04 -5.27
N ASN A 11 -6.79 -14.70 -5.24
CA ASN A 11 -5.84 -14.57 -4.12
C ASN A 11 -4.95 -13.31 -4.17
N ALA A 12 -4.43 -12.91 -5.34
CA ALA A 12 -3.66 -11.66 -5.45
C ALA A 12 -4.55 -10.44 -5.24
N THR A 13 -5.78 -10.49 -5.77
CA THR A 13 -6.80 -9.47 -5.52
C THR A 13 -7.25 -9.47 -4.06
N LYS A 14 -7.28 -10.61 -3.37
CA LYS A 14 -7.61 -10.72 -1.94
C LYS A 14 -6.57 -10.08 -1.01
N SER A 15 -5.28 -10.12 -1.38
CA SER A 15 -4.24 -9.41 -0.61
C SER A 15 -4.44 -7.90 -0.64
N ILE A 16 -4.78 -7.38 -1.81
CA ILE A 16 -5.06 -5.95 -2.00
C ILE A 16 -6.47 -5.60 -1.53
N SER A 17 -7.42 -6.55 -1.49
CA SER A 17 -8.82 -6.25 -1.17
C SER A 17 -8.99 -5.74 0.25
N LEU A 18 -8.24 -6.28 1.23
CA LEU A 18 -8.30 -5.78 2.60
C LEU A 18 -7.80 -4.34 2.69
N LEU A 19 -6.63 -4.06 2.09
CA LEU A 19 -6.05 -2.72 2.02
C LEU A 19 -6.97 -1.74 1.28
N LYS A 20 -7.57 -2.21 0.19
CA LYS A 20 -8.57 -1.48 -0.57
C LYS A 20 -9.76 -1.10 0.31
N THR A 21 -10.35 -2.05 1.03
CA THR A 21 -11.48 -1.77 1.92
C THR A 21 -11.09 -0.76 3.00
N MET A 22 -9.92 -0.88 3.62
CA MET A 22 -9.44 0.09 4.62
C MET A 22 -9.28 1.50 4.04
N LEU A 23 -8.70 1.62 2.84
CA LEU A 23 -8.52 2.91 2.16
C LEU A 23 -9.83 3.47 1.60
N GLU A 24 -10.79 2.63 1.19
CA GLU A 24 -12.13 3.02 0.75
C GLU A 24 -12.98 3.51 1.94
N LEU A 25 -12.83 2.88 3.10
CA LEU A 25 -13.45 3.34 4.35
C LEU A 25 -12.95 4.74 4.71
N ALA A 26 -11.65 4.97 4.60
CA ALA A 26 -11.04 6.28 4.81
C ALA A 26 -11.29 7.30 3.68
N GLY A 27 -11.89 6.88 2.56
CA GLY A 27 -12.17 7.75 1.41
C GLY A 27 -10.97 8.10 0.54
N ILE A 28 -9.83 7.43 0.72
CA ILE A 28 -8.55 7.73 0.03
C ILE A 28 -8.36 6.86 -1.21
N TRP A 29 -9.03 5.70 -1.27
CA TRP A 29 -8.83 4.77 -2.37
C TRP A 29 -9.13 5.43 -3.73
N PRO A 30 -8.18 5.37 -4.69
CA PRO A 30 -8.37 6.02 -5.98
C PRO A 30 -9.43 5.27 -6.79
N THR A 31 -10.51 5.95 -7.13
CA THR A 31 -11.55 5.46 -8.04
C THR A 31 -11.56 6.26 -9.33
N LYS A 32 -12.01 5.64 -10.43
CA LYS A 32 -12.17 6.34 -11.72
C LYS A 32 -13.29 7.38 -11.67
N GLN A 33 -14.37 7.07 -10.96
CA GLN A 33 -15.51 7.95 -10.74
C GLN A 33 -15.68 8.17 -9.24
N ILE A 34 -15.85 9.43 -8.84
CA ILE A 34 -16.02 9.82 -7.44
C ILE A 34 -17.52 9.93 -7.19
N ASN A 35 -18.06 9.05 -6.37
CA ASN A 35 -19.43 9.16 -5.87
C ASN A 35 -19.49 10.21 -4.74
N SER A 36 -20.65 10.84 -4.53
CA SER A 36 -20.81 11.86 -3.47
C SER A 36 -20.42 11.36 -2.07
N VAL A 37 -20.68 10.08 -1.78
CA VAL A 37 -20.27 9.44 -0.51
C VAL A 37 -18.75 9.36 -0.38
N LEU A 38 -18.04 9.02 -1.46
CA LEU A 38 -16.58 8.95 -1.46
C LEU A 38 -15.97 10.36 -1.34
N PHE A 39 -16.57 11.34 -2.03
CA PHE A 39 -16.17 12.74 -1.92
C PHE A 39 -16.31 13.25 -0.48
N LEU A 40 -17.42 12.94 0.19
CA LEU A 40 -17.63 13.31 1.59
C LEU A 40 -16.57 12.68 2.50
N LYS A 41 -16.29 11.38 2.36
CA LYS A 41 -15.25 10.69 3.14
C LYS A 41 -13.88 11.30 2.92
N LEU A 42 -13.55 11.61 1.66
CA LEU A 42 -12.30 12.28 1.30
C LEU A 42 -12.21 13.65 1.99
N LEU A 43 -13.28 14.45 1.94
CA LEU A 43 -13.35 15.75 2.58
C LEU A 43 -13.15 15.63 4.10
N VAL A 44 -13.85 14.68 4.76
CA VAL A 44 -13.68 14.43 6.20
C VAL A 44 -12.21 14.10 6.53
N CYS A 45 -11.58 13.20 5.77
CA CYS A 45 -10.17 12.86 5.96
C CYS A 45 -9.24 14.07 5.77
N TRP A 46 -9.47 14.87 4.71
CA TRP A 46 -8.74 16.10 4.42
C TRP A 46 -9.00 17.24 5.40
N THR A 47 -10.06 17.19 6.19
CA THR A 47 -10.28 18.13 7.28
C THR A 47 -9.64 17.64 8.58
N LEU A 48 -9.74 16.34 8.88
CA LEU A 48 -9.26 15.77 10.15
C LEU A 48 -7.73 15.79 10.25
N LEU A 49 -7.01 15.40 9.20
CA LEU A 49 -5.54 15.31 9.26
C LEU A 49 -4.86 16.69 9.36
N PRO A 50 -5.17 17.70 8.52
CA PRO A 50 -4.64 19.04 8.69
C PRO A 50 -5.15 19.73 9.96
N GLY A 51 -6.40 19.46 10.36
CA GLY A 51 -6.92 19.91 11.65
C GLY A 51 -6.07 19.43 12.82
N ALA A 52 -5.70 18.14 12.83
CA ALA A 52 -4.78 17.59 13.84
C ALA A 52 -3.41 18.28 13.82
N ILE A 53 -2.84 18.54 12.63
CA ILE A 53 -1.57 19.27 12.49
C ILE A 53 -1.70 20.67 13.11
N VAL A 54 -2.77 21.42 12.81
CA VAL A 54 -3.00 22.75 13.36
C VAL A 54 -3.14 22.69 14.88
N CYS A 55 -3.91 21.75 15.42
CA CYS A 55 -4.03 21.55 16.87
C CYS A 55 -2.66 21.31 17.52
N MET A 56 -1.81 20.50 16.90
CA MET A 56 -0.47 20.20 17.41
C MET A 56 0.51 21.35 17.28
N LEU A 57 0.37 22.20 16.25
CA LEU A 57 1.16 23.43 16.13
C LEU A 57 0.76 24.45 17.19
N ILE A 58 -0.53 24.58 17.50
CA ILE A 58 -1.01 25.43 18.59
C ILE A 58 -0.45 24.92 19.92
N GLU A 59 -0.53 23.60 20.16
CA GLU A 59 0.03 23.00 21.36
C GLU A 59 1.54 23.23 21.47
N LEU A 60 2.28 23.09 20.36
CA LEU A 60 3.72 23.35 20.29
C LEU A 60 4.08 24.78 20.73
N CYS A 61 3.27 25.77 20.38
CA CYS A 61 3.45 27.15 20.82
C CYS A 61 3.17 27.33 22.34
N ASN A 62 2.39 26.44 22.95
CA ASN A 62 1.94 26.54 24.33
C ASN A 62 2.68 25.61 25.30
N VAL A 63 3.55 24.73 24.81
CA VAL A 63 4.25 23.70 25.61
C VAL A 63 5.12 24.27 26.73
N GLY A 64 5.53 25.54 26.65
CA GLY A 64 6.40 26.16 27.66
C GLY A 64 7.77 25.46 27.74
N ASP A 65 8.34 25.38 28.94
CA ASP A 65 9.69 24.82 29.18
C ASP A 65 9.70 23.30 29.49
N ASP A 66 8.55 22.61 29.37
CA ASP A 66 8.49 21.17 29.61
C ASP A 66 9.01 20.37 28.40
N MET A 67 10.28 19.98 28.48
CA MET A 67 10.97 19.22 27.44
C MET A 67 10.32 17.86 27.14
N ASN A 68 9.71 17.20 28.13
CA ASN A 68 9.07 15.90 27.91
C ASN A 68 7.81 16.09 27.06
N LYS A 69 7.00 17.10 27.41
CA LYS A 69 5.80 17.45 26.66
C LYS A 69 6.13 17.92 25.25
N LEU A 70 7.21 18.68 25.07
CA LEU A 70 7.71 19.10 23.77
C LEU A 70 8.01 17.92 22.85
N ILE A 71 8.73 16.92 23.36
CA ILE A 71 9.07 15.71 22.60
C ILE A 71 7.79 14.95 22.21
N GLU A 72 6.84 14.79 23.12
CA GLU A 72 5.57 14.10 22.86
C GLU A 72 4.76 14.79 21.75
N VAL A 73 4.66 16.13 21.80
CA VAL A 73 3.98 16.94 20.77
C VAL A 73 4.69 16.82 19.43
N LEU A 74 6.02 16.92 19.39
CA LEU A 74 6.80 16.85 18.15
C LEU A 74 6.71 15.47 17.48
N VAL A 75 6.81 14.38 18.25
CA VAL A 75 6.68 13.02 17.71
C VAL A 75 5.30 12.80 17.10
N SER A 76 4.26 13.27 17.80
CA SER A 76 2.88 13.16 17.34
C SER A 76 2.61 14.03 16.10
N LEU A 77 3.11 15.28 16.09
CA LEU A 77 3.04 16.19 14.94
C LEU A 77 3.70 15.58 13.70
N LEU A 78 4.91 15.02 13.86
CA LEU A 78 5.64 14.38 12.76
C LEU A 78 4.83 13.24 12.14
N GLN A 79 4.15 12.42 12.96
CA GLN A 79 3.32 11.33 12.48
C GLN A 79 2.16 11.84 11.60
N PHE A 80 1.45 12.88 12.02
CA PHE A 80 0.36 13.47 11.21
C PHE A 80 0.86 14.09 9.91
N ILE A 81 2.04 14.73 9.93
CA ILE A 81 2.68 15.26 8.72
C ILE A 81 3.01 14.13 7.74
N ILE A 82 3.66 13.06 8.21
CA ILE A 82 4.03 11.91 7.37
C ILE A 82 2.79 11.29 6.72
N VAL A 83 1.72 11.06 7.50
CA VAL A 83 0.47 10.51 6.96
C VAL A 83 -0.13 11.47 5.92
N THR A 84 -0.21 12.76 6.20
CA THR A 84 -0.77 13.75 5.27
C THR A 84 0.00 13.80 3.95
N VAL A 85 1.33 13.74 3.99
CA VAL A 85 2.18 13.67 2.79
C VAL A 85 1.91 12.40 1.99
N LYS A 86 1.79 11.25 2.67
CA LYS A 86 1.44 9.97 2.02
C LYS A 86 0.07 10.03 1.34
N VAL A 87 -0.95 10.53 2.04
CA VAL A 87 -2.32 10.70 1.50
C VAL A 87 -2.31 11.63 0.29
N SER A 88 -1.57 12.75 0.37
CA SER A 88 -1.38 13.69 -0.73
C SER A 88 -0.73 13.02 -1.94
N SER A 89 0.33 12.24 -1.73
CA SER A 89 1.04 11.51 -2.78
C SER A 89 0.12 10.56 -3.54
N VAL A 90 -0.65 9.73 -2.82
CA VAL A 90 -1.62 8.80 -3.43
C VAL A 90 -2.71 9.55 -4.20
N THR A 91 -3.21 10.66 -3.65
CA THR A 91 -4.27 11.48 -4.26
C THR A 91 -3.78 12.17 -5.55
N LEU A 92 -2.59 12.79 -5.51
CA LEU A 92 -2.00 13.51 -6.65
C LEU A 92 -1.58 12.56 -7.77
N LYS A 93 -1.09 11.36 -7.43
CA LYS A 93 -0.62 10.35 -8.40
C LYS A 93 -1.66 9.26 -8.67
N LYS A 94 -2.95 9.52 -8.42
CA LYS A 94 -4.04 8.54 -8.55
C LYS A 94 -4.06 7.80 -9.90
N GLN A 95 -3.78 8.49 -11.00
CA GLN A 95 -3.79 7.89 -12.34
C GLN A 95 -2.66 6.89 -12.54
N CYS A 96 -1.46 7.23 -12.06
CA CYS A 96 -0.30 6.32 -12.09
C CYS A 96 -0.59 5.08 -11.24
N PHE A 97 -1.16 5.27 -10.05
CA PHE A 97 -1.54 4.18 -9.17
C PHE A 97 -2.59 3.24 -9.79
N LEU A 98 -3.63 3.79 -10.43
CA LEU A 98 -4.63 3.01 -11.16
C LEU A 98 -4.03 2.24 -12.35
N SER A 99 -3.04 2.82 -13.03
CA SER A 99 -2.30 2.15 -14.11
C SER A 99 -1.50 0.97 -13.56
N LEU A 100 -0.77 1.14 -12.46
CA LEU A 100 -0.02 0.07 -11.79
C LEU A 100 -0.93 -1.08 -11.34
N LEU A 101 -2.10 -0.79 -10.77
CA LEU A 101 -3.06 -1.83 -10.38
C LEU A 101 -3.58 -2.62 -11.58
N LYS A 102 -3.87 -1.96 -12.71
CA LYS A 102 -4.26 -2.65 -13.95
C LYS A 102 -3.15 -3.56 -14.47
N GLN A 103 -1.90 -3.09 -14.46
CA GLN A 103 -0.74 -3.87 -14.87
C GLN A 103 -0.55 -5.12 -14.00
N LEU A 104 -0.63 -4.95 -12.68
CA LEU A 104 -0.53 -6.06 -11.74
C LEU A 104 -1.60 -7.12 -11.98
N HIS A 105 -2.84 -6.69 -12.26
CA HIS A 105 -3.94 -7.59 -12.58
C HIS A 105 -3.69 -8.38 -13.87
N TYR A 106 -3.18 -7.73 -14.90
CA TYR A 106 -2.84 -8.38 -16.17
C TYR A 106 -1.71 -9.40 -16.01
N ILE A 107 -0.65 -9.03 -15.27
CA ILE A 107 0.52 -9.88 -15.03
C ILE A 107 0.14 -11.14 -14.24
N THR A 108 -0.58 -10.96 -13.12
CA THR A 108 -1.06 -12.09 -12.31
C THR A 108 -2.05 -12.99 -13.06
N GLY A 109 -2.76 -12.48 -14.05
CA GLY A 109 -3.68 -13.26 -14.87
C GLY A 109 -3.05 -14.10 -15.99
N ASN A 110 -1.82 -13.77 -16.42
CA ASN A 110 -1.21 -14.36 -17.63
C ASN A 110 -0.14 -15.44 -17.34
N HIS A 111 0.41 -15.52 -16.12
CA HIS A 111 1.34 -16.59 -15.74
C HIS A 111 0.57 -17.88 -15.44
N LYS A 112 0.31 -18.71 -16.47
CA LYS A 112 -0.66 -19.81 -16.42
C LYS A 112 -0.14 -21.21 -16.06
N THR A 113 1.17 -21.49 -16.04
CA THR A 113 1.56 -22.92 -16.05
C THR A 113 2.90 -23.36 -15.44
N GLN A 114 3.83 -22.49 -15.02
CA GLN A 114 5.11 -23.00 -14.47
C GLN A 114 5.91 -22.08 -13.53
N ASN A 115 5.60 -20.77 -13.45
CA ASN A 115 6.37 -19.80 -12.65
C ASN A 115 5.57 -19.20 -11.48
N GLU A 116 4.61 -19.96 -10.94
CA GLU A 116 3.68 -19.46 -9.92
C GLU A 116 4.27 -19.38 -8.51
N ILE A 117 5.38 -20.09 -8.24
CA ILE A 117 5.94 -20.21 -6.88
C ILE A 117 6.36 -18.84 -6.29
N PRO A 118 7.12 -17.98 -7.01
CA PRO A 118 7.51 -16.67 -6.48
C PRO A 118 6.30 -15.76 -6.19
N ILE A 119 5.31 -15.75 -7.08
CA ILE A 119 4.08 -14.95 -6.92
C ILE A 119 3.24 -15.46 -5.75
N LYS A 120 3.04 -16.78 -5.62
CA LYS A 120 2.31 -17.40 -4.49
C LYS A 120 2.98 -17.10 -3.15
N ARG A 121 4.32 -17.14 -3.12
CA ARG A 121 5.11 -16.77 -1.95
C ARG A 121 4.92 -15.30 -1.59
N ALA A 122 5.01 -14.40 -2.57
CA ALA A 122 4.75 -12.97 -2.41
C ALA A 122 3.36 -12.71 -1.81
N ILE A 123 2.30 -13.29 -2.40
CA ILE A 123 0.92 -13.17 -1.91
C ILE A 123 0.81 -13.60 -0.44
N THR A 124 1.41 -14.74 -0.10
CA THR A 124 1.35 -15.29 1.26
C THR A 124 2.06 -14.39 2.27
N ILE A 125 3.24 -13.87 1.90
CA ILE A 125 4.01 -12.94 2.74
C ILE A 125 3.26 -11.63 2.92
N CYS A 126 2.76 -11.02 1.83
CA CYS A 126 1.99 -9.78 1.90
C CYS A 126 0.74 -9.94 2.76
N ASN A 127 -0.01 -11.04 2.62
CA ASN A 127 -1.18 -11.30 3.47
C ASN A 127 -0.83 -11.38 4.96
N LYS A 128 0.28 -12.02 5.31
CA LYS A 128 0.74 -12.10 6.70
C LYS A 128 1.16 -10.72 7.22
N LEU A 129 1.93 -9.97 6.42
CA LEU A 129 2.39 -8.62 6.77
C LEU A 129 1.21 -7.66 6.99
N VAL A 130 0.26 -7.62 6.06
CA VAL A 130 -0.92 -6.74 6.16
C VAL A 130 -1.71 -7.05 7.43
N LYS A 131 -1.95 -8.33 7.74
CA LYS A 131 -2.66 -8.72 8.97
C LYS A 131 -1.85 -8.36 10.22
N PHE A 132 -0.56 -8.63 10.22
CA PHE A 132 0.32 -8.34 11.35
C PHE A 132 0.39 -6.84 11.64
N PHE A 133 0.68 -6.02 10.63
CA PHE A 133 0.68 -4.57 10.78
C PHE A 133 -0.69 -4.03 11.14
N GLY A 134 -1.77 -4.57 10.56
CA GLY A 134 -3.14 -4.20 10.94
C GLY A 134 -3.43 -4.44 12.42
N MET A 135 -3.05 -5.60 12.96
CA MET A 135 -3.19 -5.90 14.39
C MET A 135 -2.36 -4.95 15.26
N LEU A 136 -1.12 -4.64 14.87
CA LEU A 136 -0.29 -3.68 15.59
C LEU A 136 -0.90 -2.28 15.59
N THR A 137 -1.38 -1.79 14.45
CA THR A 137 -2.04 -0.48 14.36
C THR A 137 -3.28 -0.43 15.24
N ILE A 138 -4.15 -1.44 15.18
CA ILE A 138 -5.34 -1.51 16.04
C ILE A 138 -4.93 -1.50 17.51
N SER A 139 -3.91 -2.29 17.89
CA SER A 139 -3.43 -2.34 19.27
C SER A 139 -2.92 -0.97 19.74
N VAL A 140 -2.11 -0.28 18.93
CA VAL A 140 -1.61 1.06 19.24
C VAL A 140 -2.76 2.05 19.40
N VAL A 141 -3.72 2.07 18.48
CA VAL A 141 -4.89 2.94 18.58
C VAL A 141 -5.68 2.65 19.85
N VAL A 142 -5.93 1.38 20.19
CA VAL A 142 -6.62 0.99 21.42
C VAL A 142 -5.86 1.45 22.66
N PHE A 143 -4.54 1.28 22.70
CA PHE A 143 -3.72 1.76 23.81
C PHE A 143 -3.76 3.29 23.94
N TYR A 144 -3.56 4.04 22.86
CA TYR A 144 -3.59 5.51 22.90
C TYR A 144 -4.95 6.09 23.26
N THR A 145 -6.04 5.38 22.96
CA THR A 145 -7.40 5.80 23.29
C THR A 145 -7.82 5.42 24.71
N LEU A 146 -7.40 4.24 25.19
CA LEU A 146 -7.76 3.75 26.53
C LEU A 146 -6.85 4.27 27.65
N PHE A 147 -5.54 4.42 27.41
CA PHE A 147 -4.61 4.85 28.46
C PHE A 147 -4.98 6.20 29.10
N PRO A 148 -5.44 7.23 28.36
CA PRO A 148 -5.86 8.48 28.98
C PRO A 148 -6.99 8.31 29.99
N ILE A 149 -7.91 7.37 29.73
CA ILE A 149 -9.04 7.05 30.61
C ILE A 149 -8.54 6.37 31.89
N ILE A 150 -7.56 5.48 31.77
CA ILE A 150 -7.01 4.70 32.90
C ILE A 150 -6.11 5.58 33.77
N ASP A 151 -5.19 6.33 33.18
CA ASP A 151 -4.21 7.18 33.88
C ASP A 151 -4.79 8.54 34.30
N LYS A 152 -6.08 8.80 34.05
CA LYS A 152 -6.73 10.10 34.28
C LYS A 152 -5.98 11.26 33.61
N LYS A 153 -5.31 11.00 32.48
CA LYS A 153 -4.70 12.05 31.66
C LYS A 153 -5.80 12.84 30.95
N SER A 154 -5.49 14.07 30.57
CA SER A 154 -6.44 14.95 29.88
C SER A 154 -6.90 14.35 28.55
N LEU A 155 -6.01 13.90 27.67
CA LEU A 155 -6.42 13.49 26.33
C LEU A 155 -5.44 12.49 25.68
N PRO A 156 -5.88 11.73 24.64
CA PRO A 156 -5.01 10.88 23.81
C PRO A 156 -3.85 11.63 23.17
N ILE A 157 -4.07 12.90 22.84
CA ILE A 157 -3.07 13.82 22.34
C ILE A 157 -2.91 14.95 23.37
N PRO A 158 -1.68 15.38 23.69
CA PRO A 158 -1.48 16.47 24.64
C PRO A 158 -2.20 17.74 24.16
N PHE A 159 -3.06 18.27 25.02
CA PHE A 159 -3.80 19.51 24.78
C PHE A 159 -3.78 20.35 26.07
N SER A 160 -3.30 21.59 25.97
CA SER A 160 -3.09 22.49 27.12
C SER A 160 -4.35 23.24 27.58
N TYR A 161 -5.44 23.17 26.83
CA TYR A 161 -6.64 23.96 27.14
C TYR A 161 -7.58 23.25 28.11
N GLU A 162 -8.19 24.03 29.00
CA GLU A 162 -9.25 23.54 29.88
C GLU A 162 -10.53 23.25 29.07
N LEU A 163 -10.82 21.97 28.89
CA LEU A 163 -11.95 21.52 28.06
C LEU A 163 -13.30 21.54 28.79
N GLY A 164 -13.28 21.51 30.12
CA GLY A 164 -14.49 21.50 30.96
C GLY A 164 -15.53 20.49 30.46
N LYS A 165 -16.68 21.00 30.00
CA LYS A 165 -17.81 20.19 29.51
C LYS A 165 -17.58 19.54 28.14
N TYR A 166 -16.62 20.01 27.36
CA TYR A 166 -16.33 19.52 26.00
C TYR A 166 -15.28 18.41 25.97
N TYR A 167 -14.81 17.97 27.13
CA TYR A 167 -13.81 16.90 27.28
C TYR A 167 -14.13 15.67 26.43
N TYR A 168 -15.32 15.09 26.61
CA TYR A 168 -15.70 13.84 25.92
C TYR A 168 -15.83 14.03 24.42
N LEU A 169 -16.26 15.20 23.97
CA LEU A 169 -16.36 15.52 22.54
C LEU A 169 -14.97 15.58 21.90
N MET A 170 -14.03 16.29 22.52
CA MET A 170 -12.66 16.40 22.03
C MET A 170 -11.93 15.07 22.09
N HIS A 171 -12.12 14.30 23.16
CA HIS A 171 -11.60 12.94 23.25
C HIS A 171 -12.06 12.07 22.08
N LEU A 172 -13.35 12.11 21.73
CA LEU A 172 -13.89 11.37 20.59
C LEU A 172 -13.30 11.85 19.25
N VAL A 173 -13.15 13.16 19.06
CA VAL A 173 -12.54 13.73 17.86
C VAL A 173 -11.09 13.28 17.71
N GLU A 174 -10.29 13.30 18.78
CA GLU A 174 -8.91 12.83 18.76
C GLU A 174 -8.80 11.33 18.51
N CYS A 175 -9.71 10.53 19.08
CA CYS A 175 -9.81 9.11 18.77
C CYS A 175 -10.02 8.90 17.27
N LEU A 176 -10.93 9.66 16.64
CA LEU A 176 -11.19 9.59 15.21
C LEU A 176 -9.98 10.03 14.38
N MET A 177 -9.25 11.06 14.82
CA MET A 177 -8.02 11.51 14.18
C MET A 177 -6.95 10.41 14.22
N LEU A 178 -6.73 9.77 15.37
CA LEU A 178 -5.77 8.68 15.55
C LEU A 178 -6.16 7.44 14.74
N ILE A 179 -7.43 7.04 14.77
CA ILE A 179 -7.95 5.93 13.95
C ILE A 179 -7.70 6.21 12.47
N THR A 180 -8.05 7.41 12.01
CA THR A 180 -7.88 7.81 10.61
C THR A 180 -6.41 7.82 10.23
N ALA A 181 -5.54 8.44 11.03
CA ALA A 181 -4.11 8.51 10.75
C ALA A 181 -3.44 7.13 10.77
N GLY A 182 -3.74 6.31 11.77
CA GLY A 182 -3.20 4.95 11.89
C GLY A 182 -3.66 4.05 10.75
N LEU A 183 -4.97 4.01 10.48
CA LEU A 183 -5.53 3.18 9.42
C LEU A 183 -5.00 3.58 8.04
N THR A 184 -4.99 4.88 7.73
CA THR A 184 -4.58 5.39 6.41
C THR A 184 -3.08 5.28 6.21
N GLY A 185 -2.28 5.70 7.20
CA GLY A 185 -0.82 5.61 7.15
C GLY A 185 -0.35 4.17 6.94
N ASN A 186 -0.81 3.25 7.79
CA ASN A 186 -0.42 1.85 7.70
C ASN A 186 -0.92 1.17 6.42
N SER A 187 -2.16 1.47 5.99
CA SER A 187 -2.69 0.88 4.75
C SER A 187 -1.90 1.32 3.52
N ILE A 188 -1.45 2.58 3.47
CA ILE A 188 -0.62 3.09 2.37
C ILE A 188 0.76 2.40 2.39
N ASP A 189 1.40 2.27 3.55
CA ASP A 189 2.71 1.62 3.65
C ASP A 189 2.63 0.14 3.26
N ALA A 190 1.63 -0.58 3.79
CA ALA A 190 1.40 -1.98 3.46
C ALA A 190 1.08 -2.17 1.97
N LEU A 191 0.40 -1.21 1.34
CA LEU A 191 0.15 -1.20 -0.10
C LEU A 191 1.43 -1.03 -0.90
N TYR A 192 2.30 -0.09 -0.54
CA TYR A 192 3.61 0.08 -1.20
C TYR A 192 4.49 -1.16 -1.07
N VAL A 193 4.58 -1.73 0.14
CA VAL A 193 5.33 -2.97 0.38
C VAL A 193 4.76 -4.11 -0.45
N THR A 194 3.43 -4.23 -0.54
CA THR A 194 2.78 -5.26 -1.36
C THR A 194 3.13 -5.11 -2.83
N LEU A 195 3.03 -3.89 -3.39
CA LEU A 195 3.39 -3.61 -4.77
C LEU A 195 4.88 -3.88 -5.05
N ALA A 196 5.76 -3.46 -4.15
CA ALA A 196 7.20 -3.72 -4.26
C ALA A 196 7.52 -5.23 -4.23
N THR A 197 6.83 -5.98 -3.38
CA THR A 197 6.99 -7.45 -3.28
C THR A 197 6.55 -8.13 -4.57
N PHE A 198 5.44 -7.70 -5.18
CA PHE A 198 5.02 -8.22 -6.48
C PHE A 198 6.02 -7.87 -7.58
N ALA A 199 6.55 -6.65 -7.60
CA ALA A 199 7.58 -6.25 -8.57
C ALA A 199 8.85 -7.10 -8.42
N ALA A 200 9.28 -7.37 -7.18
CA ALA A 200 10.42 -8.24 -6.91
C ALA A 200 10.18 -9.69 -7.40
N ALA A 201 8.98 -10.23 -7.18
CA ALA A 201 8.63 -11.56 -7.66
C ALA A 201 8.66 -11.65 -9.21
N GLU A 202 8.20 -10.61 -9.91
CA GLU A 202 8.27 -10.57 -11.38
C GLU A 202 9.71 -10.49 -11.90
N ILE A 203 10.58 -9.72 -11.21
CA ILE A 203 12.01 -9.65 -11.54
C ILE A 203 12.68 -11.03 -11.32
N GLU A 204 12.33 -11.74 -10.25
CA GLU A 204 12.84 -13.08 -9.97
C GLU A 204 12.42 -14.10 -11.05
N ILE A 205 11.16 -14.03 -11.51
CA ILE A 205 10.67 -14.85 -12.63
C ILE A 205 11.43 -14.52 -13.92
N LEU A 206 11.63 -13.24 -14.22
CA LEU A 206 12.38 -12.82 -15.40
C LEU A 206 13.83 -13.32 -15.34
N ASN A 207 14.49 -13.18 -14.20
CA ASN A 207 15.86 -13.66 -14.00
C ASN A 207 15.95 -15.19 -14.18
N SER A 208 15.00 -15.93 -13.60
CA SER A 208 14.92 -17.39 -13.76
C SER A 208 14.77 -17.81 -15.22
N LYS A 209 13.93 -17.12 -15.99
CA LYS A 209 13.76 -17.38 -17.43
C LYS A 209 15.02 -17.04 -18.23
N LEU A 210 15.69 -15.93 -17.90
CA LEU A 210 16.93 -15.54 -18.56
C LEU A 210 18.05 -16.55 -18.31
N LEU A 211 18.17 -17.06 -17.07
CA LEU A 211 19.12 -18.11 -16.74
C LEU A 211 18.86 -19.41 -17.51
N ILE A 212 17.60 -19.85 -17.62
CA ILE A 212 17.26 -21.04 -18.43
C ILE A 212 17.66 -20.81 -19.90
N CYS A 213 17.37 -19.63 -20.46
CA CYS A 213 17.79 -19.29 -21.81
C CYS A 213 19.32 -19.31 -21.97
N THR A 214 20.09 -18.79 -21.00
CA THR A 214 21.56 -18.80 -21.09
C THR A 214 22.17 -20.19 -20.93
N PHE A 215 21.61 -21.04 -20.07
CA PHE A 215 22.04 -22.45 -19.94
C PHE A 215 21.79 -23.23 -21.23
N GLN A 216 20.61 -23.07 -21.85
CA GLN A 216 20.32 -23.65 -23.16
C GLN A 216 21.26 -23.12 -24.26
N LEU A 217 21.67 -21.85 -24.17
CA LEU A 217 22.64 -21.23 -25.09
C LEU A 217 24.02 -21.92 -24.98
N ASN A 218 24.49 -22.18 -23.76
CA ASN A 218 25.78 -22.82 -23.50
C ASN A 218 25.81 -24.30 -23.91
N GLU A 219 24.73 -25.05 -23.67
CA GLU A 219 24.62 -26.45 -24.16
C GLU A 219 24.55 -26.53 -25.69
N VAL A 220 23.84 -25.60 -26.35
CA VAL A 220 23.70 -25.57 -27.81
C VAL A 220 24.99 -25.14 -28.52
N THR A 221 25.82 -24.31 -27.90
CA THR A 221 27.10 -23.87 -28.49
C THR A 221 28.11 -25.02 -28.65
N ILE A 222 27.91 -26.13 -27.92
CA ILE A 222 28.75 -27.33 -28.00
C ILE A 222 28.33 -28.25 -29.16
N ASN A 223 27.10 -28.14 -29.70
CA ASN A 223 26.57 -29.02 -30.75
C ASN A 223 25.99 -28.26 -31.98
N SER A 224 26.86 -27.98 -32.96
CA SER A 224 26.58 -27.68 -34.38
C SER A 224 25.97 -26.31 -34.78
N LYS A 225 26.50 -25.75 -35.89
CA LYS A 225 26.08 -24.49 -36.54
C LYS A 225 24.61 -24.45 -37.01
N LEU A 226 23.95 -25.60 -37.16
CA LEU A 226 22.56 -25.68 -37.64
C LEU A 226 21.54 -25.35 -36.53
N HIS A 227 21.91 -25.57 -35.27
CA HIS A 227 21.04 -25.35 -34.10
C HIS A 227 21.00 -23.90 -33.61
N CYS A 228 22.02 -23.10 -33.95
CA CYS A 228 22.10 -21.68 -33.60
C CYS A 228 20.98 -20.85 -34.26
N ARG A 229 20.47 -21.27 -35.42
CA ARG A 229 19.33 -20.61 -36.10
C ARG A 229 18.00 -20.83 -35.38
N THR A 230 17.72 -22.07 -34.95
CA THR A 230 16.49 -22.43 -34.20
C THR A 230 16.49 -21.81 -32.81
N PHE A 231 17.65 -21.73 -32.17
CA PHE A 231 17.82 -21.09 -30.87
C PHE A 231 17.62 -19.58 -30.93
N ASN A 232 18.19 -18.90 -31.94
CA ASN A 232 17.92 -17.48 -32.17
C ASN A 232 16.43 -17.21 -32.39
N GLU A 233 15.71 -18.10 -33.09
CA GLU A 233 14.25 -18.00 -33.24
C GLU A 233 13.49 -18.24 -31.92
N LEU A 234 13.97 -19.12 -31.03
CA LEU A 234 13.35 -19.36 -29.72
C LEU A 234 13.56 -18.19 -28.75
N VAL A 235 14.79 -17.66 -28.67
CA VAL A 235 15.12 -16.48 -27.87
C VAL A 235 14.40 -15.26 -28.42
N LYS A 236 14.41 -15.08 -29.74
CA LYS A 236 13.64 -14.04 -30.41
C LYS A 236 12.15 -14.20 -30.13
N ARG A 237 11.57 -15.41 -30.12
CA ARG A 237 10.17 -15.64 -29.73
C ARG A 237 9.89 -15.30 -28.27
N ASN A 238 10.74 -15.70 -27.33
CA ASN A 238 10.54 -15.43 -25.91
C ASN A 238 10.70 -13.93 -25.59
N LEU A 239 11.68 -13.28 -26.21
CA LEU A 239 11.84 -11.82 -26.17
C LEU A 239 10.69 -11.13 -26.88
N LEU A 240 10.24 -11.60 -28.05
CA LEU A 240 9.05 -11.05 -28.71
C LEU A 240 7.81 -11.23 -27.86
N GLN A 241 7.63 -12.35 -27.16
CA GLN A 241 6.50 -12.53 -26.25
C GLN A 241 6.58 -11.55 -25.08
N CYS A 242 7.75 -11.35 -24.47
CA CYS A 242 7.93 -10.33 -23.42
C CYS A 242 7.73 -8.90 -23.96
N ILE A 243 8.27 -8.58 -25.13
CA ILE A 243 8.09 -7.28 -25.78
C ILE A 243 6.63 -7.09 -26.15
N THR A 244 5.95 -8.09 -26.69
CA THR A 244 4.53 -8.02 -27.06
C THR A 244 3.67 -7.84 -25.82
N LEU A 245 3.99 -8.56 -24.73
CA LEU A 245 3.36 -8.37 -23.42
C LEU A 245 3.55 -6.93 -22.93
N HIS A 246 4.79 -6.42 -22.89
CA HIS A 246 5.08 -5.03 -22.49
C HIS A 246 4.47 -3.99 -23.43
N THR A 247 4.45 -4.23 -24.74
CA THR A 247 3.88 -3.31 -25.74
C THR A 247 2.35 -3.32 -25.66
N SER A 248 1.73 -4.47 -25.36
CA SER A 248 0.30 -4.55 -25.08
C SER A 248 -0.07 -3.81 -23.79
N ILE A 249 0.78 -3.88 -22.77
CA ILE A 249 0.67 -3.08 -21.55
C ILE A 249 0.76 -1.59 -21.90
N ILE A 250 1.73 -1.15 -22.70
CA ILE A 250 1.89 0.26 -23.11
C ILE A 250 0.69 0.73 -23.95
N ARG A 251 0.21 -0.06 -24.92
CA ARG A 251 -0.98 0.29 -25.75
C ARG A 251 -2.27 0.36 -24.95
N SER A 252 -2.41 -0.46 -23.91
CA SER A 252 -3.56 -0.38 -22.99
C SER A 252 -3.57 0.90 -22.13
N GLN A 253 -2.47 1.67 -22.14
CA GLN A 253 -2.39 2.98 -21.47
C GLN A 253 -2.78 4.16 -22.38
N SER A 254 -2.78 3.97 -23.70
CA SER A 254 -3.19 5.00 -24.67
C SER A 254 -4.70 5.02 -24.99
N GLN A 255 -5.48 4.19 -24.30
CA GLN A 255 -6.96 4.12 -24.37
C GLN A 255 -7.56 4.42 -22.99
#